data_AF-A0AAN6S744-F1
#
_entry.id   AF-A0AAN6S744-F1
#
_cell.length_a   1.000
_cell.length_b   1.000
_cell.length_c   1.000
_cell.angle_alpha   90.00
_cell.angle_beta   90.00
_cell.angle_gamma   90.00
#
_symmetry.space_group_name_H-M   'P 1'
#
loop_
_entity.id
_entity.type
_entity.pdbx_description
1 polymer ?
#
loop_
_entity_poly.entity_id
_entity_poly.type
_entity_poly.pdbx_seq_one_letter_code
_entity_poly.pdbx_strand_id
1 'polypeptide(L)'
;MPLAMPRFPSLVPPSHPRELGSMRWASSSSHHQARSRSSRTMPFQLSFLHISAVVLLVLSSAILNQGRSTAAVVQGAAHAAACASHDVANPLAESFPNNATGVLNATLVIIPISLEAARRLIPPQYGILEQAYRALLPDFPKGMYPVMLQAAHDHDVQLRAYGITLDDFSRVGFEFPFLDLLGDGYSSFRWAPAQLISATNTIAVEGSRAYGTIVSEAEYDPLCDAYRQLSNGASYFKGSRLAAPAEFIEFETTRTSSLSHTAYPLELFKNITNQPTFANASTCDNMIRLFNTSMSLGEHAPVAVRGRVKASHSLPFKGVQEWTDVYGVQLATPFIENNYLDCRTMQGYEGTGGPGDSFIQTRKEEKGRYSNVNDL
;
A
#
# COMPACT_ATOMS: atom_id res chain seq x y z
N MET A 1 -23.62 -23.69 42.12
CA MET A 1 -22.40 -24.46 42.52
C MET A 1 -22.79 -25.39 43.66
N PRO A 2 -22.24 -26.61 43.78
CA PRO A 2 -21.01 -27.15 43.18
C PRO A 2 -21.30 -28.18 42.07
N LEU A 3 -20.55 -28.25 40.95
CA LEU A 3 -19.16 -28.68 40.73
C LEU A 3 -18.88 -30.14 41.14
N ALA A 4 -18.79 -31.04 40.14
CA ALA A 4 -17.60 -31.88 39.88
C ALA A 4 -17.92 -33.02 38.88
N MET A 5 -17.16 -33.09 37.78
CA MET A 5 -16.97 -34.30 36.98
C MET A 5 -16.00 -35.26 37.69
N PRO A 6 -16.04 -36.57 37.34
CA PRO A 6 -14.78 -37.29 37.20
C PRO A 6 -14.68 -38.22 35.98
N ARG A 7 -13.52 -38.10 35.30
CA ARG A 7 -12.56 -39.13 34.86
C ARG A 7 -13.04 -40.40 34.11
N PHE A 8 -12.41 -40.58 32.95
CA PHE A 8 -12.21 -41.83 32.20
C PHE A 8 -11.64 -42.99 33.03
N PRO A 9 -11.92 -44.25 32.60
CA PRO A 9 -11.00 -45.36 32.76
C PRO A 9 -10.35 -45.79 31.42
N SER A 10 -9.07 -46.13 31.55
CA SER A 10 -8.17 -46.78 30.61
C SER A 10 -8.48 -48.27 30.42
N LEU A 11 -8.19 -48.81 29.23
CA LEU A 11 -8.12 -50.25 28.97
C LEU A 11 -6.70 -50.59 28.49
N VAL A 12 -6.12 -51.63 29.11
CA VAL A 12 -4.86 -52.31 28.76
C VAL A 12 -5.18 -53.82 28.65
N PRO A 13 -4.27 -54.70 28.17
CA PRO A 13 -4.23 -55.32 26.85
C PRO A 13 -4.51 -56.85 26.91
N PRO A 14 -4.17 -57.63 25.87
CA PRO A 14 -3.41 -58.85 26.16
C PRO A 14 -2.24 -59.18 25.22
N SER A 15 -1.16 -59.60 25.88
CA SER A 15 -0.10 -60.59 25.61
C SER A 15 -0.01 -61.39 24.28
N HIS A 16 1.16 -61.25 23.63
CA HIS A 16 2.16 -62.23 23.11
C HIS A 16 1.95 -63.76 23.33
N PRO A 17 2.58 -64.69 22.53
CA PRO A 17 4.06 -64.71 22.27
C PRO A 17 4.66 -65.40 21.00
N ARG A 18 5.97 -65.10 20.77
CA ARG A 18 7.14 -65.88 20.21
C ARG A 18 7.03 -66.54 18.81
N GLU A 19 8.06 -66.68 17.95
CA GLU A 19 9.53 -66.89 18.03
C GLU A 19 10.25 -66.15 16.85
N LEU A 20 11.45 -65.56 16.97
CA LEU A 20 12.84 -66.10 17.11
C LEU A 20 13.42 -66.69 15.80
N GLY A 21 14.39 -65.98 15.22
CA GLY A 21 15.21 -66.44 14.08
C GLY A 21 16.33 -65.46 13.74
N SER A 22 17.53 -65.73 14.26
CA SER A 22 18.78 -64.97 14.08
C SER A 22 19.59 -65.40 12.84
N MET A 23 20.33 -64.46 12.23
CA MET A 23 21.73 -64.53 11.73
C MET A 23 21.94 -63.41 10.68
N ARG A 24 22.73 -62.36 10.92
CA ARG A 24 24.21 -62.19 10.92
C ARG A 24 24.87 -62.02 9.53
N TRP A 25 25.40 -60.80 9.35
CA TRP A 25 26.59 -60.31 8.60
C TRP A 25 26.61 -60.28 7.07
N ALA A 26 26.71 -59.06 6.52
CA ALA A 26 27.80 -58.67 5.63
C ALA A 26 27.93 -57.12 5.55
N SER A 27 29.17 -56.66 5.65
CA SER A 27 29.66 -55.30 5.51
C SER A 27 29.53 -54.77 4.08
N SER A 28 29.19 -53.48 3.93
CA SER A 28 29.47 -52.73 2.70
C SER A 28 29.58 -51.24 3.04
N SER A 29 30.83 -50.77 3.08
CA SER A 29 31.22 -49.38 3.07
C SER A 29 30.94 -48.74 1.71
N SER A 30 30.21 -47.62 1.69
CA SER A 30 30.21 -46.72 0.53
C SER A 30 30.03 -45.26 0.99
N HIS A 31 31.04 -44.47 0.67
CA HIS A 31 31.11 -43.01 0.79
C HIS A 31 29.85 -42.31 0.32
N HIS A 32 29.27 -41.44 1.16
CA HIS A 32 28.45 -40.33 0.69
C HIS A 32 29.13 -39.00 1.00
N GLN A 33 29.61 -38.39 -0.09
CA GLN A 33 30.09 -37.02 -0.15
C GLN A 33 29.00 -36.04 0.28
N ALA A 34 29.29 -35.22 1.28
CA ALA A 34 28.55 -34.02 1.60
C ALA A 34 28.76 -32.99 0.46
N ARG A 35 27.76 -32.80 -0.40
CA ARG A 35 27.71 -31.67 -1.34
C ARG A 35 27.19 -30.44 -0.62
N SER A 36 28.12 -29.56 -0.27
CA SER A 36 27.89 -28.14 0.03
C SER A 36 27.13 -27.48 -1.14
N ARG A 37 25.90 -27.05 -0.91
CA ARG A 37 25.16 -26.17 -1.82
C ARG A 37 25.63 -24.74 -1.59
N SER A 38 26.57 -24.31 -2.42
CA SER A 38 26.91 -22.90 -2.64
C SER A 38 25.65 -22.16 -3.10
N SER A 39 25.20 -21.18 -2.32
CA SER A 39 24.20 -20.21 -2.76
C SER A 39 24.85 -19.31 -3.80
N ARG A 40 24.45 -19.48 -5.06
CA ARG A 40 24.74 -18.52 -6.12
C ARG A 40 23.84 -17.31 -5.88
N THR A 41 24.43 -16.23 -5.40
CA THR A 41 23.89 -14.88 -5.58
C THR A 41 23.77 -14.62 -7.08
N MET A 42 22.54 -14.58 -7.60
CA MET A 42 22.31 -14.05 -8.93
C MET A 42 22.36 -12.52 -8.85
N PRO A 43 23.21 -11.84 -9.64
CA PRO A 43 23.14 -10.40 -9.75
C PRO A 43 21.82 -10.02 -10.42
N PHE A 44 21.05 -9.17 -9.76
CA PHE A 44 19.91 -8.47 -10.35
C PHE A 44 20.41 -7.65 -11.55
N GLN A 45 20.25 -8.17 -12.76
CA GLN A 45 20.41 -7.38 -13.98
C GLN A 45 19.08 -6.68 -14.27
N LEU A 46 18.95 -5.44 -13.80
CA LEU A 46 17.95 -4.53 -14.35
C LEU A 46 18.30 -4.31 -15.83
N SER A 47 17.44 -4.79 -16.73
CA SER A 47 17.65 -4.60 -18.17
C SER A 47 17.52 -3.10 -18.50
N PHE A 48 18.51 -2.55 -19.20
CA PHE A 48 18.51 -1.15 -19.68
C PHE A 48 17.30 -0.79 -20.56
N LEU A 49 16.55 -1.79 -21.04
CA LEU A 49 15.37 -1.60 -21.88
C LEU A 49 14.17 -1.00 -21.12
N HIS A 50 14.05 -1.18 -19.80
CA HIS A 50 12.89 -0.67 -19.04
C HIS A 50 13.07 0.78 -18.58
N ILE A 51 14.31 1.19 -18.28
CA ILE A 51 14.65 2.60 -18.01
C ILE A 51 14.36 3.46 -19.27
N SER A 52 14.53 2.88 -20.45
CA SER A 52 14.26 3.56 -21.72
C SER A 52 12.79 3.96 -21.88
N ALA A 53 11.82 3.16 -21.40
CA ALA A 53 10.40 3.46 -21.59
C ALA A 53 9.91 4.63 -20.72
N VAL A 54 10.34 4.71 -19.46
CA VAL A 54 10.00 5.84 -18.56
C VAL A 54 10.64 7.13 -19.08
N VAL A 55 11.90 7.08 -19.48
CA VAL A 55 12.60 8.24 -20.06
C VAL A 55 11.99 8.64 -21.40
N LEU A 56 11.61 7.69 -22.27
CA LEU A 56 10.93 8.00 -23.53
C LEU A 56 9.52 8.57 -23.32
N LEU A 57 8.74 8.08 -22.36
CA LEU A 57 7.42 8.63 -22.05
C LEU A 57 7.53 10.04 -21.47
N VAL A 58 8.42 10.26 -20.48
CA VAL A 58 8.67 11.59 -19.92
C VAL A 58 9.18 12.57 -20.99
N LEU A 59 10.11 12.14 -21.86
CA LEU A 59 10.61 12.97 -22.97
C LEU A 59 9.54 13.22 -24.04
N SER A 60 8.70 12.23 -24.37
CA SER A 60 7.64 12.38 -25.37
C SER A 60 6.54 13.33 -24.89
N SER A 61 6.18 13.26 -23.60
CA SER A 61 5.25 14.18 -22.96
C SER A 61 5.81 15.61 -22.91
N ALA A 62 7.11 15.76 -22.62
CA ALA A 62 7.78 17.07 -22.62
C ALA A 62 7.86 17.69 -24.02
N ILE A 63 8.08 16.90 -25.07
CA ILE A 63 8.16 17.38 -26.46
C ILE A 63 6.77 17.74 -27.01
N LEU A 64 5.73 16.98 -26.68
CA LEU A 64 4.35 17.27 -27.12
C LEU A 64 3.74 18.50 -26.41
N ASN A 65 4.20 18.85 -25.22
CA ASN A 65 3.75 20.05 -24.49
C ASN A 65 4.41 21.35 -24.95
N GLN A 66 5.49 21.32 -25.74
CA GLN A 66 6.10 22.54 -26.30
C GLN A 66 5.31 23.15 -27.47
N GLY A 67 4.27 22.47 -27.97
CA GLY A 67 3.48 22.89 -29.15
C GLY A 67 2.17 23.66 -28.87
N ARG A 68 1.75 23.84 -27.62
CA ARG A 68 0.49 24.57 -27.30
C ARG A 68 0.76 26.01 -26.87
N SER A 69 0.82 26.90 -27.85
CA SER A 69 0.96 28.34 -27.70
C SER A 69 -0.21 29.01 -26.94
N THR A 70 0.13 29.69 -25.84
CA THR A 70 -0.10 31.13 -25.55
C THR A 70 -1.52 31.74 -25.59
N ALA A 71 -2.59 31.00 -25.32
CA ALA A 71 -3.94 31.61 -25.17
C ALA A 71 -4.62 31.39 -23.80
N ALA A 72 -3.97 30.74 -22.83
CA ALA A 72 -4.54 30.45 -21.50
C ALA A 72 -3.88 31.24 -20.34
N VAL A 73 -3.04 32.23 -20.62
CA VAL A 73 -2.21 32.90 -19.60
C VAL A 73 -2.97 33.94 -18.77
N VAL A 74 -4.22 34.29 -19.09
CA VAL A 74 -4.94 35.38 -18.39
C VAL A 74 -5.93 34.89 -17.32
N GLN A 75 -6.18 33.58 -17.18
CA GLN A 75 -7.06 33.04 -16.12
C GLN A 75 -6.35 32.20 -15.05
N GLY A 76 -5.07 31.85 -15.24
CA GLY A 76 -4.29 31.08 -14.25
C GLY A 76 -3.81 31.87 -13.02
N ALA A 77 -3.76 33.21 -13.11
CA ALA A 77 -3.16 34.04 -12.06
C ALA A 77 -4.07 34.25 -10.82
N ALA A 78 -5.36 33.94 -10.90
CA ALA A 78 -6.31 34.11 -9.80
C ALA A 78 -6.64 32.81 -9.04
N HIS A 79 -6.19 31.64 -9.53
CA HIS A 79 -6.34 30.33 -8.86
C HIS A 79 -5.09 29.90 -8.09
N ALA A 80 -3.97 30.62 -8.25
CA ALA A 80 -2.82 30.56 -7.35
C ALA A 80 -3.06 31.40 -6.08
N ALA A 81 -4.26 31.32 -5.48
CA ALA A 81 -4.36 31.53 -4.05
C ALA A 81 -3.54 30.39 -3.43
N ALA A 82 -2.25 30.66 -3.26
CA ALA A 82 -1.22 29.76 -2.79
C ALA A 82 -1.63 29.11 -1.47
N CYS A 83 -2.33 27.97 -1.51
CA CYS A 83 -2.35 27.12 -0.34
C CYS A 83 -0.95 26.50 -0.22
N ALA A 84 -0.28 26.83 0.87
CA ALA A 84 0.94 26.14 1.25
C ALA A 84 0.51 24.82 1.88
N SER A 85 0.96 23.69 1.31
CA SER A 85 0.72 22.40 1.92
C SER A 85 1.34 22.35 3.32
N HIS A 86 0.67 21.67 4.24
CA HIS A 86 1.19 21.40 5.58
C HIS A 86 2.03 20.11 5.66
N ASP A 87 2.30 19.49 4.51
CA ASP A 87 3.11 18.27 4.44
C ASP A 87 4.59 18.53 4.73
N VAL A 88 5.26 17.44 5.12
CA VAL A 88 6.69 17.45 5.45
C VAL A 88 7.48 16.95 4.24
N ALA A 89 8.63 17.56 3.98
CA ALA A 89 9.51 17.23 2.86
C ALA A 89 9.94 15.74 2.82
N ASN A 90 10.16 15.23 1.61
CA ASN A 90 10.54 13.86 1.31
C ASN A 90 11.93 13.51 1.89
N PRO A 91 12.00 12.62 2.90
CA PRO A 91 13.27 12.28 3.55
C PRO A 91 14.08 11.24 2.76
N LEU A 92 13.53 10.68 1.68
CA LEU A 92 14.08 9.52 0.97
C LEU A 92 14.76 9.86 -0.36
N ALA A 93 14.53 11.05 -0.91
CA ALA A 93 15.02 11.46 -2.24
C ALA A 93 16.53 11.25 -2.41
N GLU A 94 17.33 11.60 -1.40
CA GLU A 94 18.80 11.44 -1.45
C GLU A 94 19.26 9.98 -1.23
N SER A 95 18.49 9.19 -0.46
CA SER A 95 18.87 7.80 -0.13
C SER A 95 18.49 6.80 -1.22
N PHE A 96 17.45 7.12 -2.01
CA PHE A 96 16.92 6.27 -3.08
C PHE A 96 16.84 7.04 -4.39
N PRO A 97 17.96 7.56 -4.91
CA PRO A 97 17.91 8.52 -5.99
C PRO A 97 17.41 7.93 -7.31
N ASN A 98 17.49 6.61 -7.49
CA ASN A 98 17.04 5.91 -8.69
C ASN A 98 15.58 5.45 -8.63
N ASN A 99 14.89 5.64 -7.50
CA ASN A 99 13.48 5.33 -7.33
C ASN A 99 12.66 6.61 -7.34
N ALA A 100 11.37 6.49 -7.65
CA ALA A 100 10.43 7.53 -7.29
C ALA A 100 10.19 7.46 -5.77
N THR A 101 10.36 8.56 -5.07
CA THR A 101 10.07 8.67 -3.65
C THR A 101 9.25 9.91 -3.37
N GLY A 102 8.53 9.93 -2.27
CA GLY A 102 7.73 11.08 -1.86
C GLY A 102 7.09 10.84 -0.50
N VAL A 103 6.11 11.67 -0.16
CA VAL A 103 5.28 11.53 1.03
C VAL A 103 3.82 11.38 0.63
N LEU A 104 3.14 10.43 1.25
CA LEU A 104 1.70 10.27 1.16
C LEU A 104 1.07 10.67 2.49
N ASN A 105 0.45 11.85 2.53
CA ASN A 105 -0.47 12.20 3.59
C ASN A 105 -1.87 11.72 3.18
N ALA A 106 -2.42 10.74 3.91
CA ALA A 106 -3.60 10.03 3.45
C ALA A 106 -4.63 9.80 4.56
N THR A 107 -5.90 9.81 4.14
CA THR A 107 -6.98 9.14 4.86
C THR A 107 -7.22 7.79 4.20
N LEU A 108 -7.05 6.71 4.97
CA LEU A 108 -7.30 5.34 4.55
C LEU A 108 -8.54 4.83 5.27
N VAL A 109 -9.52 4.30 4.54
CA VAL A 109 -10.79 3.82 5.12
C VAL A 109 -11.08 2.42 4.63
N ILE A 110 -11.50 1.53 5.54
CA ILE A 110 -12.02 0.22 5.17
C ILE A 110 -13.53 0.29 5.07
N ILE A 111 -14.04 -0.11 3.91
CA ILE A 111 -15.46 -0.17 3.57
C ILE A 111 -15.84 -1.66 3.44
N PRO A 112 -16.57 -2.21 4.43
CA PRO A 112 -17.09 -3.56 4.32
C PRO A 112 -18.15 -3.63 3.23
N ILE A 113 -17.95 -4.49 2.24
CA ILE A 113 -18.98 -4.87 1.27
C ILE A 113 -19.21 -6.38 1.36
N SER A 114 -20.36 -6.88 0.91
CA SER A 114 -20.55 -8.33 0.86
C SER A 114 -19.54 -8.97 -0.10
N LEU A 115 -19.07 -10.17 0.22
CA LEU A 115 -18.21 -10.97 -0.67
C LEU A 115 -18.89 -11.18 -2.04
N GLU A 116 -20.21 -11.30 -2.06
CA GLU A 116 -21.00 -11.37 -3.29
C GLU A 116 -20.87 -10.07 -4.13
N ALA A 117 -20.92 -8.90 -3.49
CA ALA A 117 -20.69 -7.63 -4.16
C ALA A 117 -19.24 -7.52 -4.65
N ALA A 118 -18.26 -7.91 -3.83
CA ALA A 118 -16.86 -7.94 -4.23
C ALA A 118 -16.66 -8.83 -5.48
N ARG A 119 -17.28 -10.01 -5.53
CA ARG A 119 -17.21 -10.92 -6.67
C ARG A 119 -17.84 -10.40 -7.95
N ARG A 120 -18.82 -9.51 -7.85
CA ARG A 120 -19.38 -8.82 -9.03
C ARG A 120 -18.48 -7.70 -9.55
N LEU A 121 -17.67 -7.10 -8.69
CA LEU A 121 -16.83 -5.95 -9.02
C LEU A 121 -15.43 -6.38 -9.49
N ILE A 122 -14.83 -7.35 -8.81
CA ILE A 122 -13.49 -7.86 -9.10
C ILE A 122 -13.55 -8.77 -10.34
N PRO A 123 -12.62 -8.64 -11.29
CA PRO A 123 -12.56 -9.53 -12.45
C PRO A 123 -12.51 -11.01 -12.04
N PRO A 124 -13.32 -11.88 -12.67
CA PRO A 124 -13.59 -13.23 -12.18
C PRO A 124 -12.37 -14.15 -12.17
N GLN A 125 -11.33 -13.83 -12.95
CA GLN A 125 -10.08 -14.58 -12.98
C GLN A 125 -9.23 -14.41 -11.71
N TYR A 126 -9.49 -13.38 -10.88
CA TYR A 126 -8.72 -13.14 -9.66
C TYR A 126 -9.41 -13.78 -8.45
N GLY A 127 -8.70 -14.69 -7.78
CA GLY A 127 -9.14 -15.22 -6.49
C GLY A 127 -9.19 -14.10 -5.45
N ILE A 128 -9.96 -14.30 -4.36
CA ILE A 128 -9.80 -13.46 -3.15
C ILE A 128 -9.32 -14.39 -2.07
N LEU A 129 -8.24 -13.99 -1.42
CA LEU A 129 -7.56 -14.73 -0.37
C LEU A 129 -8.27 -14.43 0.96
N GLU A 130 -9.46 -14.99 1.14
CA GLU A 130 -10.27 -14.74 2.34
C GLU A 130 -9.53 -15.11 3.64
N GLN A 131 -8.72 -16.18 3.59
CA GLN A 131 -7.90 -16.57 4.73
C GLN A 131 -6.87 -15.50 5.12
N ALA A 132 -6.30 -14.78 4.14
CA ALA A 132 -5.27 -13.76 4.39
C ALA A 132 -5.82 -12.58 5.18
N TYR A 133 -6.94 -11.99 4.76
CA TYR A 133 -7.50 -10.86 5.50
C TYR A 133 -8.17 -11.28 6.81
N ARG A 134 -8.71 -12.51 6.90
CA ARG A 134 -9.25 -13.03 8.17
C ARG A 134 -8.16 -13.33 9.20
N ALA A 135 -6.94 -13.66 8.78
CA ALA A 135 -5.81 -13.78 9.70
C ALA A 135 -5.46 -12.44 10.37
N LEU A 136 -5.66 -11.33 9.65
CA LEU A 136 -5.46 -9.96 10.17
C LEU A 136 -6.69 -9.43 10.91
N LEU A 137 -7.89 -9.88 10.54
CA LEU A 137 -9.17 -9.44 11.07
C LEU A 137 -10.05 -10.66 11.43
N PRO A 138 -9.75 -11.36 12.54
CA PRO A 138 -10.49 -12.56 12.93
C PRO A 138 -11.98 -12.29 13.17
N ASP A 139 -12.30 -11.08 13.65
CA ASP A 139 -13.66 -10.64 13.94
C ASP A 139 -14.32 -9.87 12.78
N PHE A 140 -13.70 -9.84 11.58
CA PHE A 140 -14.32 -9.18 10.43
C PHE A 140 -15.66 -9.84 10.10
N PRO A 141 -16.72 -9.05 9.82
CA PRO A 141 -18.06 -9.60 9.64
C PRO A 141 -18.08 -10.75 8.64
N LYS A 142 -18.77 -11.84 9.00
CA LYS A 142 -18.90 -13.02 8.13
C LYS A 142 -19.53 -12.64 6.81
N GLY A 143 -19.01 -13.18 5.71
CA GLY A 143 -19.52 -12.88 4.37
C GLY A 143 -19.15 -11.48 3.83
N MET A 144 -18.31 -10.70 4.53
CA MET A 144 -17.85 -9.40 4.06
C MET A 144 -16.40 -9.44 3.54
N TYR A 145 -16.07 -8.47 2.69
CA TYR A 145 -14.77 -8.20 2.10
C TYR A 145 -14.33 -6.75 2.39
N PRO A 146 -13.05 -6.51 2.77
CA PRO A 146 -12.55 -5.18 3.12
C PRO A 146 -12.06 -4.42 1.88
N VAL A 147 -12.91 -3.58 1.27
CA VAL A 147 -12.44 -2.60 0.26
C VAL A 147 -11.69 -1.49 0.98
N MET A 148 -10.55 -1.05 0.44
CA MET A 148 -9.86 0.13 0.94
C MET A 148 -10.20 1.33 0.06
N LEU A 149 -10.66 2.42 0.66
CA LEU A 149 -10.60 3.73 0.04
C LEU A 149 -9.29 4.39 0.46
N GLN A 150 -8.49 4.82 -0.51
CA GLN A 150 -7.30 5.64 -0.26
C GLN A 150 -7.51 7.01 -0.88
N ALA A 151 -7.50 8.04 -0.03
CA ALA A 151 -7.46 9.44 -0.43
C ALA A 151 -6.17 10.05 0.08
N ALA A 152 -5.32 10.48 -0.83
CA ALA A 152 -3.96 10.93 -0.52
C ALA A 152 -3.66 12.27 -1.18
N HIS A 153 -2.89 13.06 -0.48
CA HIS A 153 -2.06 14.13 -1.04
C HIS A 153 -0.64 13.56 -1.20
N ASP A 154 -0.19 13.52 -2.44
CA ASP A 154 1.13 13.06 -2.85
C ASP A 154 2.03 14.31 -2.90
N HIS A 155 2.99 14.38 -1.98
CA HIS A 155 3.84 15.56 -1.76
C HIS A 155 5.31 15.25 -2.00
N ASP A 156 6.02 16.23 -2.58
CA ASP A 156 7.47 16.22 -2.79
C ASP A 156 7.96 14.92 -3.47
N VAL A 157 7.24 14.54 -4.53
CA VAL A 157 7.54 13.32 -5.29
C VAL A 157 8.70 13.58 -6.24
N GLN A 158 9.76 12.78 -6.13
CA GLN A 158 11.02 12.98 -6.83
C GLN A 158 11.57 11.69 -7.42
N LEU A 159 12.15 11.78 -8.62
CA LEU A 159 13.13 10.82 -9.14
C LEU A 159 14.49 11.54 -9.19
N ARG A 160 15.16 11.58 -8.04
CA ARG A 160 16.27 12.49 -7.77
C ARG A 160 17.44 12.34 -8.75
N ALA A 161 17.81 11.13 -9.13
CA ALA A 161 18.92 10.85 -10.06
C ALA A 161 18.69 11.45 -11.46
N TYR A 162 17.43 11.72 -11.82
CA TYR A 162 17.04 12.27 -13.11
C TYR A 162 16.67 13.76 -13.04
N GLY A 163 16.77 14.37 -11.86
CA GLY A 163 16.38 15.77 -11.65
C GLY A 163 14.88 16.02 -11.89
N ILE A 164 14.04 14.99 -11.73
CA ILE A 164 12.59 15.09 -11.90
C ILE A 164 11.95 15.29 -10.53
N THR A 165 11.13 16.32 -10.42
CA THR A 165 10.23 16.58 -9.30
C THR A 165 8.84 16.77 -9.88
N LEU A 166 7.84 16.12 -9.28
CA LEU A 166 6.43 16.30 -9.63
C LEU A 166 5.86 17.38 -8.72
N ASP A 167 4.98 18.21 -9.28
CA ASP A 167 4.16 19.10 -8.47
C ASP A 167 3.27 18.29 -7.54
N ASP A 168 2.95 18.84 -6.37
CA ASP A 168 2.03 18.18 -5.44
C ASP A 168 0.66 17.91 -6.10
N PHE A 169 0.05 16.79 -5.76
CA PHE A 169 -1.25 16.41 -6.30
C PHE A 169 -2.05 15.55 -5.33
N SER A 170 -3.37 15.52 -5.54
CA SER A 170 -4.27 14.67 -4.77
C SER A 170 -4.78 13.55 -5.65
N ARG A 171 -5.06 12.41 -5.01
CA ARG A 171 -5.73 11.28 -5.65
C ARG A 171 -6.68 10.58 -4.69
N VAL A 172 -7.73 9.99 -5.24
CA VAL A 172 -8.66 9.17 -4.48
C VAL A 172 -9.21 8.03 -5.32
N GLY A 173 -9.29 6.84 -4.73
CA GLY A 173 -9.82 5.66 -5.43
C GLY A 173 -10.13 4.51 -4.49
N PHE A 174 -10.92 3.56 -5.02
CA PHE A 174 -11.21 2.30 -4.36
C PHE A 174 -10.20 1.24 -4.77
N GLU A 175 -9.70 0.51 -3.80
CA GLU A 175 -8.71 -0.55 -3.97
C GLU A 175 -9.22 -1.85 -3.34
N PHE A 176 -8.96 -2.95 -4.04
CA PHE A 176 -9.44 -4.28 -3.70
C PHE A 176 -8.24 -5.15 -3.35
N PRO A 177 -7.87 -5.26 -2.06
CA PRO A 177 -6.71 -6.02 -1.60
C PRO A 177 -6.95 -7.53 -1.49
N PHE A 178 -5.89 -8.29 -1.18
CA PHE A 178 -5.95 -9.74 -0.96
C PHE A 178 -6.44 -10.51 -2.17
N LEU A 179 -6.05 -10.08 -3.38
CA LEU A 179 -6.37 -10.78 -4.61
C LEU A 179 -5.27 -11.75 -4.99
N ASP A 180 -5.68 -12.95 -5.42
CA ASP A 180 -4.79 -13.95 -5.98
C ASP A 180 -4.68 -13.71 -7.49
N LEU A 181 -3.77 -12.81 -7.84
CA LEU A 181 -3.50 -12.47 -9.24
C LEU A 181 -2.82 -13.62 -9.99
N LEU A 182 -1.98 -14.39 -9.29
CA LEU A 182 -1.13 -15.43 -9.89
C LEU A 182 -1.77 -16.81 -9.89
N GLY A 183 -2.87 -17.00 -9.14
CA GLY A 183 -3.52 -18.29 -8.95
C GLY A 183 -2.71 -19.24 -8.06
N ASP A 184 -1.83 -18.72 -7.20
CA ASP A 184 -0.96 -19.53 -6.34
C ASP A 184 -1.53 -19.76 -4.94
N GLY A 185 -2.63 -19.08 -4.59
CA GLY A 185 -3.33 -19.24 -3.33
C GLY A 185 -2.69 -18.55 -2.13
N TYR A 186 -1.62 -17.77 -2.30
CA TYR A 186 -0.96 -17.10 -1.16
C TYR A 186 -0.39 -15.70 -1.46
N SER A 187 -0.02 -15.37 -2.69
CA SER A 187 0.53 -14.06 -3.04
C SER A 187 -0.59 -13.02 -3.10
N SER A 188 -0.59 -12.06 -2.17
CA SER A 188 -1.63 -11.03 -2.08
C SER A 188 -1.30 -9.81 -2.93
N PHE A 189 -2.19 -9.50 -3.87
CA PHE A 189 -2.14 -8.29 -4.69
C PHE A 189 -3.31 -7.38 -4.39
N ARG A 190 -3.17 -6.11 -4.77
CA ARG A 190 -4.22 -5.10 -4.66
C ARG A 190 -4.62 -4.58 -6.03
N TRP A 191 -5.90 -4.71 -6.37
CA TRP A 191 -6.43 -4.17 -7.62
C TRP A 191 -6.94 -2.74 -7.41
N ALA A 192 -6.41 -1.80 -8.20
CA ALA A 192 -6.78 -0.39 -8.20
C ALA A 192 -7.28 -0.01 -9.60
N PRO A 193 -8.55 -0.27 -9.94
CA PRO A 193 -9.04 -0.13 -11.31
C PRO A 193 -9.17 1.30 -11.80
N ALA A 194 -9.46 2.23 -10.89
CA ALA A 194 -9.78 3.59 -11.23
C ALA A 194 -9.43 4.55 -10.10
N GLN A 195 -9.05 5.77 -10.47
CA GLN A 195 -8.69 6.84 -9.55
C GLN A 195 -9.14 8.19 -10.12
N LEU A 196 -9.57 9.07 -9.23
CA LEU A 196 -9.55 10.49 -9.49
C LEU A 196 -8.14 10.99 -9.16
N ILE A 197 -7.56 11.83 -10.03
CA ILE A 197 -6.23 12.45 -9.84
C ILE A 197 -6.32 13.93 -10.22
N SER A 198 -5.59 14.81 -9.51
CA SER A 198 -5.56 16.25 -9.81
C SER A 198 -5.28 16.50 -11.29
N ALA A 199 -6.21 17.19 -11.96
CA ALA A 199 -6.13 17.48 -13.40
C ALA A 199 -4.90 18.32 -13.78
N THR A 200 -4.35 19.05 -12.82
CA THR A 200 -3.16 19.88 -12.99
C THR A 200 -1.86 19.06 -13.08
N ASN A 201 -1.85 17.80 -12.63
CA ASN A 201 -0.66 16.95 -12.64
C ASN A 201 -0.71 15.91 -13.76
N THR A 202 -0.31 16.34 -14.97
CA THR A 202 -0.31 15.48 -16.16
C THR A 202 0.63 14.27 -16.03
N ILE A 203 1.74 14.39 -15.29
CA ILE A 203 2.68 13.28 -15.09
C ILE A 203 2.04 12.18 -14.24
N ALA A 204 1.37 12.52 -13.15
CA ALA A 204 0.66 11.57 -12.30
C ALA A 204 -0.51 10.92 -13.04
N VAL A 205 -1.26 11.71 -13.81
CA VAL A 205 -2.39 11.22 -14.63
C VAL A 205 -1.91 10.19 -15.66
N GLU A 206 -0.90 10.51 -16.46
CA GLU A 206 -0.39 9.59 -17.48
C GLU A 206 0.39 8.41 -16.88
N GLY A 207 1.10 8.64 -15.78
CA GLY A 207 1.78 7.59 -15.03
C GLY A 207 0.81 6.51 -14.54
N SER A 208 -0.33 6.92 -13.95
CA SER A 208 -1.35 5.96 -13.50
C SER A 208 -2.06 5.27 -14.68
N ARG A 209 -2.34 6.00 -15.78
CA ARG A 209 -2.88 5.41 -17.04
C ARG A 209 -1.97 4.34 -17.63
N ALA A 210 -0.65 4.49 -17.51
CA ALA A 210 0.33 3.52 -18.02
C ALA A 210 0.23 2.14 -17.36
N TYR A 211 -0.27 2.06 -16.11
CA TYR A 211 -0.56 0.79 -15.43
C TYR A 211 -1.92 0.19 -15.81
N GLY A 212 -2.69 0.86 -16.68
CA GLY A 212 -4.05 0.49 -17.05
C GLY A 212 -5.13 0.99 -16.10
N THR A 213 -4.79 1.88 -15.15
CA THR A 213 -5.76 2.52 -14.27
C THR A 213 -6.63 3.47 -15.08
N ILE A 214 -7.94 3.42 -14.86
CA ILE A 214 -8.86 4.41 -15.43
C ILE A 214 -8.76 5.70 -14.60
N VAL A 215 -8.19 6.74 -15.20
CA VAL A 215 -7.97 8.02 -14.51
C VAL A 215 -9.00 9.06 -14.94
N SER A 216 -9.77 9.56 -13.97
CA SER A 216 -10.61 10.74 -14.10
C SER A 216 -9.87 11.96 -13.57
N GLU A 217 -9.59 12.91 -14.46
CA GLU A 217 -9.00 14.20 -14.09
C GLU A 217 -9.97 15.01 -13.22
N ALA A 218 -9.50 15.44 -12.05
CA ALA A 218 -10.34 15.93 -10.97
C ALA A 218 -9.82 17.22 -10.31
N GLU A 219 -10.72 17.92 -9.64
CA GLU A 219 -10.46 18.99 -8.67
C GLU A 219 -10.72 18.49 -7.24
N TYR A 220 -10.10 19.14 -6.26
CA TYR A 220 -10.11 18.70 -4.87
C TYR A 220 -10.48 19.82 -3.90
N ASP A 221 -11.20 19.43 -2.85
CA ASP A 221 -11.48 20.27 -1.68
C ASP A 221 -11.13 19.50 -0.39
N PRO A 222 -10.08 19.88 0.36
CA PRO A 222 -9.16 21.00 0.05
C PRO A 222 -8.23 20.70 -1.13
N LEU A 223 -7.64 21.76 -1.69
CA LEU A 223 -6.81 21.67 -2.90
C LEU A 223 -5.38 21.16 -2.60
N CYS A 224 -4.75 21.62 -1.51
CA CYS A 224 -3.32 21.41 -1.21
C CYS A 224 -3.04 20.54 0.03
N ASP A 225 -4.08 19.91 0.59
CA ASP A 225 -3.95 19.12 1.82
C ASP A 225 -4.73 17.82 1.68
N ALA A 226 -4.35 16.80 2.45
CA ALA A 226 -5.03 15.51 2.47
C ALA A 226 -6.48 15.58 3.01
N TYR A 227 -6.80 16.62 3.79
CA TYR A 227 -8.12 16.93 4.34
C TYR A 227 -8.09 18.29 5.04
N ARG A 228 -9.25 18.93 5.17
CA ARG A 228 -9.41 20.13 6.03
C ARG A 228 -10.19 19.79 7.28
N GLN A 229 -9.93 20.51 8.38
CA GLN A 229 -10.80 20.44 9.56
C GLN A 229 -12.02 21.35 9.38
N LEU A 230 -13.20 20.81 9.63
CA LEU A 230 -14.46 21.52 9.70
C LEU A 230 -14.66 22.13 11.09
N SER A 231 -15.58 23.09 11.22
CA SER A 231 -15.88 23.77 12.48
C SER A 231 -16.41 22.84 13.58
N ASN A 232 -16.96 21.67 13.20
CA ASN A 232 -17.43 20.63 14.11
C ASN A 232 -16.30 19.68 14.57
N GLY A 233 -15.06 19.90 14.14
CA GLY A 233 -13.90 19.05 14.44
C GLY A 233 -13.78 17.79 13.57
N ALA A 234 -14.64 17.61 12.57
CA ALA A 234 -14.50 16.56 11.58
C ALA A 234 -13.50 16.96 10.49
N SER A 235 -12.80 15.98 9.92
CA SER A 235 -12.01 16.14 8.72
C SER A 235 -12.85 15.90 7.47
N TYR A 236 -12.62 16.70 6.44
CA TYR A 236 -13.35 16.66 5.17
C TYR A 236 -12.40 16.59 3.98
N PHE A 237 -12.80 15.81 2.98
CA PHE A 237 -12.14 15.73 1.68
C PHE A 237 -13.16 15.40 0.59
N LYS A 238 -12.96 15.98 -0.59
CA LYS A 238 -13.71 15.64 -1.80
C LYS A 238 -12.84 15.75 -3.04
N GLY A 239 -12.86 14.71 -3.87
CA GLY A 239 -12.39 14.76 -5.26
C GLY A 239 -13.58 14.74 -6.21
N SER A 240 -13.60 15.63 -7.20
CA SER A 240 -14.66 15.73 -8.20
C SER A 240 -14.07 15.76 -9.60
N ARG A 241 -14.56 14.91 -10.50
CA ARG A 241 -14.15 14.94 -11.91
C ARG A 241 -14.57 16.26 -12.56
N LEU A 242 -13.68 16.83 -13.38
CA LEU A 242 -13.94 18.10 -14.08
C LEU A 242 -14.98 17.97 -15.21
N ALA A 243 -14.98 16.85 -15.92
CA ALA A 243 -15.83 16.60 -17.08
C ALA A 243 -17.05 15.72 -16.75
N ALA A 244 -18.12 15.86 -17.52
CA ALA A 244 -19.27 14.97 -17.44
C ALA A 244 -18.92 13.51 -17.86
N PRO A 245 -19.61 12.49 -17.33
CA PRO A 245 -20.64 12.57 -16.28
C PRO A 245 -20.06 12.93 -14.91
N ALA A 246 -20.88 13.50 -14.04
CA ALA A 246 -20.44 13.86 -12.69
C ALA A 246 -19.98 12.62 -11.91
N GLU A 247 -18.72 12.63 -11.52
CA GLU A 247 -18.07 11.60 -10.71
C GLU A 247 -17.42 12.28 -9.51
N PHE A 248 -17.64 11.74 -8.31
CA PHE A 248 -16.98 12.26 -7.12
C PHE A 248 -16.82 11.18 -6.05
N ILE A 249 -15.82 11.39 -5.20
CA ILE A 249 -15.67 10.71 -3.92
C ILE A 249 -15.53 11.78 -2.84
N GLU A 250 -16.36 11.71 -1.82
CA GLU A 250 -16.40 12.62 -0.67
C GLU A 250 -16.37 11.79 0.62
N PHE A 251 -15.66 12.28 1.63
CA PHE A 251 -15.80 11.74 2.99
C PHE A 251 -15.70 12.82 4.06
N GLU A 252 -16.36 12.52 5.17
CA GLU A 252 -16.28 13.27 6.41
C GLU A 252 -16.00 12.28 7.53
N THR A 253 -14.93 12.52 8.29
CA THR A 253 -14.46 11.63 9.34
C THR A 253 -14.17 12.37 10.63
N THR A 254 -14.52 11.78 11.76
CA THR A 254 -14.21 12.29 13.09
C THR A 254 -13.14 11.43 13.75
N ARG A 255 -12.26 12.06 14.53
CA ARG A 255 -11.27 11.34 15.32
C ARG A 255 -11.97 10.47 16.36
N THR A 256 -11.55 9.21 16.49
CA THR A 256 -12.01 8.36 17.60
C THR A 256 -11.20 8.65 18.85
N SER A 257 -11.77 8.36 20.03
CA SER A 257 -11.12 8.63 21.31
C SER A 257 -9.80 7.87 21.52
N SER A 258 -9.59 6.76 20.81
CA SER A 258 -8.33 6.03 20.79
C SER A 258 -8.23 5.05 19.61
N LEU A 259 -6.99 4.68 19.26
CA LEU A 259 -6.70 3.55 18.37
C LEU A 259 -7.22 2.22 18.94
N SER A 260 -7.37 2.09 20.26
CA SER A 260 -7.96 0.88 20.86
C SER A 260 -9.48 0.75 20.61
N HIS A 261 -10.12 1.81 20.12
CA HIS A 261 -11.54 1.82 19.72
C HIS A 261 -11.73 1.83 18.19
N THR A 262 -10.67 1.59 17.41
CA THR A 262 -10.82 1.36 15.97
C THR A 262 -11.31 -0.05 15.69
N ALA A 263 -12.19 -0.20 14.70
CA ALA A 263 -12.56 -1.51 14.20
C ALA A 263 -11.38 -2.28 13.55
N TYR A 264 -10.31 -1.59 13.12
CA TYR A 264 -9.23 -2.17 12.33
C TYR A 264 -7.84 -1.77 12.86
N PRO A 265 -6.92 -2.73 13.06
CA PRO A 265 -5.57 -2.44 13.54
C PRO A 265 -4.72 -1.76 12.47
N LEU A 266 -3.71 -0.98 12.87
CA LEU A 266 -2.76 -0.35 11.95
C LEU A 266 -2.06 -1.37 11.04
N GLU A 267 -1.79 -2.57 11.55
CA GLU A 267 -1.17 -3.67 10.80
C GLU A 267 -1.98 -4.08 9.56
N LEU A 268 -3.31 -3.94 9.57
CA LEU A 268 -4.12 -4.15 8.38
C LEU A 268 -3.76 -3.14 7.29
N PHE A 269 -3.71 -1.84 7.64
CA PHE A 269 -3.41 -0.78 6.69
C PHE A 269 -1.98 -0.89 6.16
N LYS A 270 -1.01 -1.24 7.01
CA LYS A 270 0.36 -1.56 6.59
C LYS A 270 0.39 -2.68 5.57
N ASN A 271 -0.28 -3.79 5.88
CA ASN A 271 -0.32 -4.93 4.98
C ASN A 271 -0.94 -4.57 3.63
N ILE A 272 -2.16 -4.00 3.64
CA ILE A 272 -2.86 -3.64 2.40
C ILE A 272 -2.06 -2.63 1.59
N THR A 273 -1.54 -1.58 2.24
CA THR A 273 -0.88 -0.49 1.52
C THR A 273 0.43 -0.89 0.86
N ASN A 274 1.09 -1.93 1.40
CA ASN A 274 2.32 -2.51 0.87
C ASN A 274 2.09 -3.78 0.03
N GLN A 275 0.85 -4.10 -0.39
CA GLN A 275 0.62 -5.12 -1.42
C GLN A 275 1.00 -4.56 -2.81
N PRO A 276 1.54 -5.38 -3.73
CA PRO A 276 1.77 -4.96 -5.11
C PRO A 276 0.44 -4.58 -5.76
N THR A 277 0.42 -3.41 -6.39
CA THR A 277 -0.78 -2.84 -6.98
C THR A 277 -0.83 -3.11 -8.48
N PHE A 278 -2.01 -3.40 -9.01
CA PHE A 278 -2.23 -3.57 -10.44
C PHE A 278 -3.61 -3.05 -10.87
N ALA A 279 -3.76 -2.73 -12.15
CA ALA A 279 -5.07 -2.43 -12.76
C ALA A 279 -5.41 -3.42 -13.88
N ASN A 280 -4.49 -3.64 -14.82
CA ASN A 280 -4.68 -4.51 -16.00
C ASN A 280 -3.98 -5.88 -15.91
N ALA A 281 -3.29 -6.17 -14.80
CA ALA A 281 -2.53 -7.40 -14.54
C ALA A 281 -1.29 -7.65 -15.41
N SER A 282 -0.89 -6.74 -16.31
CA SER A 282 0.35 -6.88 -17.07
C SER A 282 1.56 -6.33 -16.32
N THR A 283 1.35 -5.23 -15.61
CA THR A 283 2.40 -4.49 -14.90
C THR A 283 1.92 -4.19 -13.49
N CYS A 284 2.80 -4.42 -12.53
CA CYS A 284 2.56 -4.12 -11.13
C CYS A 284 3.39 -2.93 -10.71
N ASP A 285 2.79 -2.10 -9.88
CA ASP A 285 3.49 -1.13 -9.07
C ASP A 285 3.78 -1.75 -7.69
N ASN A 286 4.98 -1.52 -7.17
CA ASN A 286 5.35 -1.83 -5.80
C ASN A 286 5.78 -0.57 -5.07
N MET A 287 4.78 0.20 -4.64
CA MET A 287 4.90 1.32 -3.74
C MET A 287 5.01 0.85 -2.28
N ILE A 288 6.22 0.94 -1.74
CA ILE A 288 6.56 0.61 -0.36
C ILE A 288 6.37 1.84 0.50
N ARG A 289 5.38 1.84 1.39
CA ARG A 289 5.16 2.86 2.42
C ARG A 289 5.89 2.47 3.70
N LEU A 290 6.68 3.40 4.23
CA LEU A 290 7.42 3.20 5.46
C LEU A 290 6.60 3.69 6.65
N PHE A 291 6.35 2.77 7.58
CA PHE A 291 5.71 3.05 8.86
C PHE A 291 6.78 2.95 9.95
N ASN A 292 6.63 3.69 11.05
CA ASN A 292 7.68 3.84 12.09
C ASN A 292 8.79 4.84 11.70
N THR A 293 8.41 5.93 11.02
CA THR A 293 9.28 7.07 10.74
C THR A 293 8.87 8.27 11.60
N SER A 294 9.65 9.36 11.59
CA SER A 294 9.24 10.61 12.27
C SER A 294 7.90 11.16 11.77
N MET A 295 7.45 10.79 10.57
CA MET A 295 6.16 11.19 9.98
C MET A 295 4.98 10.35 10.44
N SER A 296 5.25 9.24 11.15
CA SER A 296 4.21 8.30 11.60
C SER A 296 4.38 7.93 13.08
N LEU A 297 5.11 8.73 13.85
CA LEU A 297 5.43 8.50 15.27
C LEU A 297 5.26 9.78 16.08
N GLY A 298 5.14 9.64 17.40
CA GLY A 298 5.03 10.77 18.32
C GLY A 298 3.82 11.65 17.99
N GLU A 299 4.05 12.94 17.77
CA GLU A 299 3.00 13.92 17.42
C GLU A 299 2.37 13.65 16.05
N HIS A 300 3.05 12.91 15.17
CA HIS A 300 2.56 12.49 13.86
C HIS A 300 2.06 11.03 13.87
N ALA A 301 1.79 10.46 15.05
CA ALA A 301 1.26 9.11 15.14
C ALA A 301 -0.08 8.97 14.39
N PRO A 302 -0.37 7.81 13.78
CA PRO A 302 -1.60 7.61 13.03
C PRO A 302 -2.85 7.92 13.85
N VAL A 303 -3.78 8.67 13.26
CA VAL A 303 -5.02 9.10 13.91
C VAL A 303 -6.16 8.21 13.45
N ALA A 304 -6.72 7.48 14.41
CA ALA A 304 -7.93 6.70 14.21
C ALA A 304 -9.14 7.58 13.86
N VAL A 305 -9.88 7.21 12.82
CA VAL A 305 -11.07 7.95 12.38
C VAL A 305 -12.29 7.07 12.12
N ARG A 306 -13.47 7.65 12.28
CA ARG A 306 -14.78 7.06 11.98
C ARG A 306 -15.62 8.07 11.21
N GLY A 307 -16.33 7.65 10.16
CA GLY A 307 -17.04 8.61 9.33
C GLY A 307 -18.05 8.05 8.34
N ARG A 308 -18.33 8.84 7.31
CA ARG A 308 -19.10 8.45 6.12
C ARG A 308 -18.28 8.67 4.86
N VAL A 309 -18.50 7.82 3.87
CA VAL A 309 -18.00 7.96 2.50
C VAL A 309 -19.20 8.02 1.56
N LYS A 310 -19.19 8.97 0.64
CA LYS A 310 -20.15 9.07 -0.45
C LYS A 310 -19.42 9.08 -1.78
N ALA A 311 -19.86 8.25 -2.71
CA ALA A 311 -19.30 8.21 -4.05
C ALA A 311 -20.41 8.21 -5.09
N SER A 312 -20.15 8.79 -6.26
CA SER A 312 -21.10 8.82 -7.37
C SER A 312 -20.39 8.47 -8.66
N HIS A 313 -20.86 7.42 -9.33
CA HIS A 313 -20.30 6.92 -10.59
C HIS A 313 -18.80 6.60 -10.55
N SER A 314 -18.22 6.49 -9.36
CA SER A 314 -16.81 6.16 -9.14
C SER A 314 -16.59 4.67 -9.30
N LEU A 315 -15.80 4.31 -10.31
CA LEU A 315 -15.53 2.92 -10.64
C LEU A 315 -14.83 2.18 -9.48
N PRO A 316 -15.11 0.87 -9.30
CA PRO A 316 -15.99 0.04 -10.11
C PRO A 316 -17.47 0.11 -9.67
N PHE A 317 -17.81 0.91 -8.66
CA PHE A 317 -19.19 1.06 -8.20
C PHE A 317 -20.03 1.83 -9.23
N LYS A 318 -21.30 1.45 -9.35
CA LYS A 318 -22.26 2.09 -10.25
C LYS A 318 -23.25 2.91 -9.44
N GLY A 319 -23.64 4.07 -9.99
CA GLY A 319 -24.58 4.99 -9.35
C GLY A 319 -24.01 5.66 -8.12
N VAL A 320 -24.91 6.15 -7.25
CA VAL A 320 -24.55 6.78 -5.99
C VAL A 320 -24.45 5.71 -4.91
N GLN A 321 -23.34 5.71 -4.19
CA GLN A 321 -23.09 4.86 -3.03
C GLN A 321 -22.85 5.75 -1.80
N GLU A 322 -23.33 5.29 -0.66
CA GLU A 322 -23.05 5.91 0.63
C GLU A 322 -22.81 4.82 1.66
N TRP A 323 -21.68 4.93 2.35
CA TRP A 323 -21.31 4.05 3.44
C TRP A 323 -21.16 4.90 4.69
N THR A 324 -21.99 4.61 5.69
CA THR A 324 -21.90 5.20 7.01
C THR A 324 -21.19 4.25 7.95
N ASP A 325 -20.67 4.78 9.05
CA ASP A 325 -20.00 3.98 10.07
C ASP A 325 -18.76 3.23 9.56
N VAL A 326 -18.01 3.89 8.69
CA VAL A 326 -16.73 3.37 8.19
C VAL A 326 -15.58 3.80 9.08
N TYR A 327 -14.57 2.95 9.20
CA TYR A 327 -13.42 3.17 10.08
C TYR A 327 -12.14 3.22 9.27
N GLY A 328 -11.22 4.07 9.73
CA GLY A 328 -10.01 4.37 8.99
C GLY A 328 -8.89 4.92 9.86
N VAL A 329 -7.85 5.37 9.17
CA VAL A 329 -6.69 6.01 9.76
C VAL A 329 -6.23 7.18 8.89
N GLN A 330 -5.89 8.30 9.53
CA GLN A 330 -5.19 9.43 8.93
C GLN A 330 -3.71 9.35 9.32
N LEU A 331 -2.81 9.41 8.34
CA LEU A 331 -1.37 9.36 8.57
C LEU A 331 -0.58 9.85 7.36
N ALA A 332 0.62 10.37 7.63
CA ALA A 332 1.65 10.60 6.62
C ALA A 332 2.68 9.47 6.64
N THR A 333 3.11 9.02 5.45
CA THR A 333 4.17 8.03 5.31
C THR A 333 5.05 8.38 4.12
N PRO A 334 6.39 8.34 4.25
CA PRO A 334 7.24 8.38 3.08
C PRO A 334 7.15 7.07 2.31
N PHE A 335 7.36 7.10 1.00
CA PHE A 335 7.30 5.93 0.15
C PHE A 335 8.48 5.79 -0.80
N ILE A 336 8.72 4.55 -1.23
CA ILE A 336 9.64 4.16 -2.29
C ILE A 336 8.85 3.38 -3.32
N GLU A 337 8.84 3.84 -4.56
CA GLU A 337 8.09 3.21 -5.63
C GLU A 337 9.03 2.45 -6.57
N ASN A 338 8.73 1.16 -6.76
CA ASN A 338 9.38 0.33 -7.77
C ASN A 338 8.39 0.15 -8.93
N ASN A 339 8.62 0.94 -9.96
CA ASN A 339 7.70 1.09 -11.07
C ASN A 339 7.87 0.01 -12.14
N TYR A 340 6.79 -0.28 -12.89
CA TYR A 340 6.74 -1.14 -14.08
C TYR A 340 7.30 -2.56 -13.88
N LEU A 341 7.00 -3.18 -12.74
CA LEU A 341 7.41 -4.55 -12.46
C LEU A 341 6.52 -5.55 -13.22
N ASP A 342 7.09 -6.67 -13.65
CA ASP A 342 6.29 -7.83 -14.04
C ASP A 342 5.60 -8.37 -12.77
N CYS A 343 4.27 -8.43 -12.77
CA CYS A 343 3.51 -8.94 -11.63
C CYS A 343 3.96 -10.33 -11.16
N ARG A 344 4.47 -11.17 -12.07
CA ARG A 344 4.97 -12.52 -11.72
C ARG A 344 6.20 -12.48 -10.82
N THR A 345 7.03 -11.44 -10.90
CA THR A 345 8.21 -11.31 -10.04
C THR A 345 7.85 -10.95 -8.59
N MET A 346 6.57 -10.62 -8.34
CA MET A 346 6.03 -10.31 -7.01
C MET A 346 5.44 -11.54 -6.30
N GLN A 347 5.63 -12.74 -6.86
CA GLN A 347 5.22 -13.98 -6.20
C GLN A 347 5.87 -14.12 -4.82
N GLY A 348 5.06 -14.39 -3.80
CA GLY A 348 5.51 -14.53 -2.41
C GLY A 348 6.02 -13.24 -1.78
N TYR A 349 5.72 -12.09 -2.37
CA TYR A 349 6.02 -10.81 -1.74
C TYR A 349 5.10 -10.60 -0.53
N GLU A 350 5.69 -10.60 0.66
CA GLU A 350 5.00 -10.41 1.94
C GLU A 350 5.08 -8.95 2.44
N GLY A 351 5.29 -8.00 1.53
CA GLY A 351 5.68 -6.63 1.87
C GLY A 351 7.15 -6.55 2.29
N THR A 352 7.48 -5.55 3.11
CA THR A 352 8.84 -5.37 3.65
C THR A 352 9.22 -6.37 4.74
N GLY A 353 8.30 -7.23 5.21
CA GLY A 353 8.53 -8.55 5.83
C GLY A 353 9.66 -8.70 6.87
N GLY A 354 10.11 -7.61 7.49
CA GLY A 354 11.34 -7.54 8.28
C GLY A 354 11.58 -6.11 8.80
N PRO A 355 12.73 -5.78 9.41
CA PRO A 355 13.01 -4.44 9.97
C PRO A 355 12.96 -3.28 8.95
N GLY A 356 12.68 -3.57 7.67
CA GLY A 356 12.59 -2.64 6.55
C GLY A 356 11.37 -1.72 6.54
N ASP A 357 10.39 -1.87 7.43
CA ASP A 357 9.41 -0.80 7.70
C ASP A 357 10.12 0.45 8.24
N SER A 358 11.25 0.25 8.91
CA SER A 358 12.07 1.26 9.56
C SER A 358 13.41 1.41 8.83
N PHE A 359 13.43 1.89 7.59
CA PHE A 359 14.70 2.35 7.01
C PHE A 359 15.10 3.69 7.63
N ILE A 360 15.53 3.69 8.89
CA ILE A 360 16.45 4.71 9.39
C ILE A 360 17.84 4.12 9.22
N GLN A 361 18.54 4.60 8.19
CA GLN A 361 19.99 4.50 8.15
C GLN A 361 20.48 5.21 9.41
N THR A 362 20.74 4.46 10.49
CA THR A 362 21.51 5.00 11.61
C THR A 362 22.82 5.41 10.98
N ARG A 363 23.02 6.73 10.81
CA ARG A 363 24.34 7.29 10.59
C ARG A 363 25.21 6.61 11.64
N LYS A 364 26.24 5.89 11.20
CA LYS A 364 27.33 5.49 12.08
C LYS A 364 27.74 6.78 12.80
N GLU A 365 27.37 6.90 14.07
CA GLU A 365 28.02 7.84 14.95
C GLU A 365 29.51 7.59 14.78
N GLU A 366 30.22 8.62 14.35
CA GLU A 366 31.66 8.66 14.41
C GLU A 366 32.06 8.20 15.81
N LYS A 367 32.68 7.02 15.91
CA LYS A 367 33.49 6.65 17.05
C LYS A 367 34.65 7.64 17.09
N GLY A 368 34.39 8.80 17.69
CA GLY A 368 35.30 9.90 17.82
C GLY A 368 35.27 10.42 19.25
N ARG A 369 36.14 9.84 20.08
CA ARG A 369 36.80 10.54 21.19
C ARG A 369 35.92 10.88 22.42
N TYR A 370 35.75 9.90 23.31
CA TYR A 370 35.87 10.18 24.75
C TYR A 370 37.20 9.62 25.25
N SER A 371 38.18 10.51 25.30
CA SER A 371 39.41 10.35 26.06
C SER A 371 39.10 10.38 27.56
N ASN A 372 39.75 9.46 28.28
CA ASN A 372 39.89 9.43 29.73
C ASN A 372 40.00 10.82 30.36
N VAL A 373 39.20 11.05 31.41
CA VAL A 373 39.63 11.85 32.57
C VAL A 373 39.03 11.19 33.81
N ASN A 374 39.78 10.26 34.40
CA ASN A 374 39.93 10.24 35.85
C ASN A 374 41.16 11.10 36.11
N ASP A 375 40.99 12.23 36.77
CA ASP A 375 41.92 12.78 37.77
C ASP A 375 41.35 14.10 38.31
N LEU A 376 41.22 14.12 39.66
CA LEU A 376 40.92 15.21 40.60
C LEU A 376 39.46 15.66 40.79
#